data_AF-A0A7K1TNS5-F1
#
_entry.id   AF-A0A7K1TNS5-F1
#
_cell.length_a   1.000
_cell.length_b   1.000
_cell.length_c   1.000
_cell.angle_alpha   90.00
_cell.angle_beta   90.00
_cell.angle_gamma   90.00
#
_symmetry.space_group_name_H-M   'P 1'
#
loop_
_entity.id
_entity.type
_entity.pdbx_description
1 polymer ?
#
loop_
_entity_poly.entity_id
_entity_poly.type
_entity_poly.pdbx_seq_one_letter_code
_entity_poly.pdbx_strand_id
1 'polypeptide(L)'
;MVDEQRSRYLGDDQGAPPVPPPGGYHGARRMAPAPAAPAATETVQIDVPKTKANALGWVALVASILFTLILLGAMTGGGADPVYSVTVVVLQLVVVGVIIAALLTARGRMLGAIALAIALLFNVATVGAVGAVMASATGSYDGVKSEAQKHEEAYPGVKGTSNSEVLSQSSLEDVQANGEELMAEIRARLTDEFGYTWKQSGTPTTRPERNGYGGESLLQQYTSEQWTTVEPVRDNDRKREIASVIDEVLAERDMYALYPLNSSESGISNDMVAKLYGSADVEEQHTWEWYSDAYPDPLMLYVDAFDPSKDPTGAAQADREAKHQATGEPVEGVQLTIIARKVLSEKDRAEFEKRIGEYPGF
;
A
#
# COMPACT_ATOMS: atom_id res chain seq x y z
N MET A 1 26.00 5.16 -6.52
CA MET A 1 26.25 5.67 -5.15
C MET A 1 25.30 4.91 -4.24
N VAL A 2 25.87 4.05 -3.39
CA VAL A 2 25.15 3.01 -2.63
C VAL A 2 25.14 3.41 -1.16
N ASP A 3 23.98 3.22 -0.53
CA ASP A 3 23.54 3.59 0.82
C ASP A 3 24.58 3.60 1.95
N GLU A 4 24.64 4.74 2.64
CA GLU A 4 25.34 4.98 3.91
C GLU A 4 24.64 4.36 5.14
N GLN A 5 23.53 3.62 4.95
CA GLN A 5 22.74 3.06 6.05
C GLN A 5 22.96 1.56 6.33
N ARG A 6 23.77 0.85 5.54
CA ARG A 6 24.05 -0.59 5.75
C ARG A 6 25.32 -0.91 6.55
N SER A 7 26.02 0.09 7.08
CA SER A 7 27.28 -0.11 7.82
C SER A 7 27.14 -0.13 9.36
N ARG A 8 25.93 -0.03 9.93
CA ARG A 8 25.76 0.12 11.39
C ARG A 8 25.62 -1.16 12.23
N TYR A 9 25.67 -2.34 11.63
CA TYR A 9 25.56 -3.60 12.38
C TYR A 9 26.49 -4.68 11.84
N LEU A 10 27.79 -4.40 11.85
CA LEU A 10 28.84 -5.42 11.82
C LEU A 10 29.49 -5.46 13.21
N GLY A 11 29.49 -6.64 13.81
CA GLY A 11 29.94 -6.89 15.17
C GLY A 11 31.42 -6.54 15.33
N ASP A 12 31.69 -5.68 16.31
CA ASP A 12 33.02 -5.42 16.83
C ASP A 12 33.03 -5.78 18.33
N ASP A 13 34.14 -6.33 18.80
CA ASP A 13 34.31 -7.08 20.06
C ASP A 13 34.39 -6.16 21.32
N GLN A 14 33.57 -5.10 21.34
CA GLN A 14 33.56 -4.03 22.35
C GLN A 14 32.27 -4.02 23.20
N GLY A 15 31.44 -5.08 23.11
CA GLY A 15 30.13 -5.16 23.75
C GLY A 15 30.06 -5.99 25.04
N ALA A 16 31.17 -6.30 25.70
CA ALA A 16 31.11 -6.99 26.99
C ALA A 16 30.58 -6.03 28.08
N PRO A 17 29.53 -6.39 28.83
CA PRO A 17 29.04 -5.54 29.92
C PRO A 17 30.14 -5.34 30.97
N PRO A 18 30.24 -4.15 31.60
CA PRO A 18 31.30 -3.86 32.56
C PRO A 18 31.25 -4.83 33.74
N VAL A 19 32.43 -5.22 34.23
CA VAL A 19 32.61 -6.03 35.43
C VAL A 19 31.98 -5.34 36.64
N PRO A 20 31.24 -6.05 37.51
CA PRO A 20 30.54 -5.43 38.63
C PRO A 20 31.51 -4.82 39.64
N PRO A 21 31.12 -3.73 40.34
CA PRO A 21 31.93 -3.14 41.40
C PRO A 21 32.11 -4.09 42.59
N PRO A 22 33.16 -3.91 43.43
CA PRO A 22 33.37 -4.70 44.64
C PRO A 22 32.15 -4.59 45.57
N GLY A 23 31.32 -5.63 45.62
CA GLY A 23 30.06 -5.67 46.37
C GLY A 23 28.80 -6.06 45.57
N GLY A 24 28.86 -6.05 44.23
CA GLY A 24 27.76 -6.45 43.35
C GLY A 24 26.62 -5.43 43.20
N TYR A 25 25.70 -5.64 42.25
CA TYR A 25 24.55 -4.77 42.00
C TYR A 25 23.52 -4.83 43.14
N HIS A 26 23.03 -3.67 43.58
CA HIS A 26 21.96 -3.58 44.57
C HIS A 26 20.70 -4.30 44.07
N GLY A 27 20.22 -5.31 44.82
CA GLY A 27 19.03 -6.10 44.48
C GLY A 27 19.31 -7.50 43.90
N ALA A 28 20.57 -7.87 43.65
CA ALA A 28 20.92 -9.24 43.31
C ALA A 28 20.64 -10.19 44.50
N ARG A 29 19.71 -11.13 44.33
CA ARG A 29 19.47 -12.21 45.30
C ARG A 29 20.75 -13.05 45.42
N ARG A 30 21.40 -12.99 46.59
CA ARG A 30 22.49 -13.90 46.95
C ARG A 30 21.94 -15.33 46.93
N MET A 31 22.41 -16.16 46.01
CA MET A 31 22.25 -17.61 46.14
C MET A 31 23.04 -18.01 47.39
N ALA A 32 22.36 -18.61 48.37
CA ALA A 32 23.00 -19.09 49.59
C ALA A 32 24.06 -20.16 49.24
N PRO A 33 25.20 -20.21 49.97
CA PRO A 33 26.17 -21.29 49.79
C PRO A 33 25.51 -22.65 50.05
N ALA A 34 25.75 -23.58 49.14
CA ALA A 34 25.24 -24.94 49.23
C ALA A 34 25.71 -25.61 50.53
N PRO A 35 24.85 -26.36 51.25
CA PRO A 35 25.27 -27.15 52.39
C PRO A 35 26.23 -28.26 51.93
N ALA A 36 27.20 -28.56 52.80
CA ALA A 36 28.24 -29.56 52.58
C ALA A 36 27.68 -30.93 52.18
N ALA A 37 28.41 -31.59 51.27
CA ALA A 37 28.06 -32.88 50.70
C ALA A 37 27.84 -33.97 51.78
N PRO A 38 26.72 -34.72 51.73
CA PRO A 38 26.68 -36.02 52.37
C PRO A 38 27.53 -37.01 51.57
N ALA A 39 28.12 -37.95 52.31
CA ALA A 39 28.98 -39.01 51.80
C ALA A 39 28.35 -39.78 50.62
N ALA A 40 29.22 -40.26 49.72
CA ALA A 40 28.90 -41.01 48.52
C ALA A 40 27.85 -42.11 48.78
N THR A 41 26.63 -41.88 48.32
CA THR A 41 25.67 -42.93 48.02
C THR A 41 25.96 -43.44 46.62
N GLU A 42 26.11 -44.76 46.51
CA GLU A 42 26.22 -45.48 45.25
C GLU A 42 25.14 -44.99 44.28
N THR A 43 25.57 -44.49 43.13
CA THR A 43 24.66 -44.22 42.01
C THR A 43 24.25 -45.58 41.46
N VAL A 44 23.10 -46.08 41.92
CA VAL A 44 22.39 -47.15 41.22
C VAL A 44 22.09 -46.60 39.82
N GLN A 45 22.83 -47.06 38.82
CA GLN A 45 22.42 -46.92 37.43
C GLN A 45 21.12 -47.69 37.28
N ILE A 46 20.00 -46.98 37.41
CA ILE A 46 18.71 -47.50 36.97
C ILE A 46 18.80 -47.55 35.45
N ASP A 47 19.06 -48.75 34.94
CA ASP A 47 18.97 -49.05 33.52
C ASP A 47 17.50 -48.88 33.12
N VAL A 48 17.11 -47.66 32.75
CA VAL A 48 15.73 -47.37 32.33
C VAL A 48 15.51 -48.17 31.04
N PRO A 49 14.62 -49.17 31.02
CA PRO A 49 14.43 -49.98 29.84
C PRO A 49 13.99 -49.07 28.70
N LYS A 50 14.82 -48.96 27.65
CA LYS A 50 14.50 -48.24 26.40
C LYS A 50 13.18 -48.79 25.89
N THR A 51 12.10 -48.08 26.20
CA THR A 51 10.76 -48.56 25.94
C THR A 51 10.54 -48.41 24.44
N LYS A 52 10.44 -49.53 23.73
CA LYS A 52 10.26 -49.53 22.27
C LYS A 52 9.05 -48.66 21.92
N ALA A 53 9.26 -47.68 21.04
CA ALA A 53 8.23 -46.73 20.65
C ALA A 53 7.01 -47.46 20.09
N ASN A 54 5.81 -46.99 20.46
CA ASN A 54 4.55 -47.57 19.99
C ASN A 54 4.35 -47.30 18.49
N ALA A 55 3.81 -48.27 17.75
CA ALA A 55 3.53 -48.16 16.31
C ALA A 55 2.69 -46.90 15.99
N LEU A 56 1.78 -46.54 16.89
CA LEU A 56 0.90 -45.37 16.73
C LEU A 56 1.67 -44.04 16.77
N GLY A 57 2.76 -43.94 17.54
CA GLY A 57 3.63 -42.77 17.54
C GLY A 57 4.44 -42.62 16.25
N TRP A 58 4.89 -43.74 15.69
CA TRP A 58 5.55 -43.76 14.38
C TRP A 58 4.59 -43.40 13.24
N VAL A 59 3.35 -43.92 13.28
CA VAL A 59 2.31 -43.56 12.30
C VAL A 59 2.00 -42.07 12.35
N ALA A 60 1.86 -41.48 13.54
CA ALA A 60 1.64 -40.03 13.69
C ALA A 60 2.79 -39.19 13.11
N LEU A 61 4.03 -39.61 13.38
CA LEU A 61 5.22 -38.92 12.87
C LEU A 61 5.31 -39.00 11.34
N VAL A 62 5.17 -40.20 10.77
CA VAL A 62 5.24 -40.43 9.31
C VAL A 62 4.09 -39.69 8.61
N ALA A 63 2.87 -39.75 9.14
CA ALA A 63 1.73 -39.03 8.58
C ALA A 63 1.96 -37.51 8.58
N SER A 64 2.55 -36.96 9.64
CA SER A 64 2.86 -35.53 9.73
C SER A 64 3.94 -35.13 8.72
N ILE A 65 5.00 -35.93 8.58
CA ILE A 65 6.07 -35.67 7.59
C ILE A 65 5.51 -35.73 6.16
N LEU A 66 4.73 -36.76 5.84
CA LEU A 66 4.12 -36.90 4.51
C LEU A 66 3.17 -35.74 4.21
N PHE A 67 2.39 -35.32 5.20
CA PHE A 67 1.50 -34.17 5.06
C PHE A 67 2.28 -32.87 4.82
N THR A 68 3.36 -32.63 5.55
CA THR A 68 4.27 -31.50 5.29
C THR A 68 4.81 -31.52 3.87
N LEU A 69 5.25 -32.69 3.37
CA LEU A 69 5.75 -32.81 1.99
C LEU A 69 4.67 -32.53 0.94
N ILE A 70 3.43 -32.97 1.18
CA ILE A 70 2.29 -32.66 0.31
C ILE A 70 2.03 -31.15 0.29
N LEU A 71 2.03 -30.49 1.44
CA LEU A 71 1.83 -29.04 1.53
C LEU A 71 2.96 -28.27 0.81
N LEU A 72 4.21 -28.67 1.00
CA LEU A 72 5.36 -28.05 0.33
C LEU A 72 5.31 -28.29 -1.20
N GLY A 73 4.93 -29.48 -1.64
CA GLY A 73 4.75 -29.78 -3.06
C GLY A 73 3.59 -28.99 -3.70
N ALA A 74 2.51 -28.76 -2.94
CA ALA A 74 1.42 -27.90 -3.38
C ALA A 74 1.87 -26.43 -3.52
N MET A 75 2.74 -25.95 -2.62
CA MET A 75 3.33 -24.61 -2.73
C MET A 75 4.24 -24.45 -3.95
N THR A 76 5.08 -25.44 -4.27
CA THR A 76 5.96 -25.36 -5.45
C THR A 76 5.19 -25.46 -6.77
N GLY A 77 3.95 -25.98 -6.75
CA GLY A 77 3.03 -26.00 -7.88
C GLY A 77 2.30 -24.68 -8.18
N GLY A 78 2.52 -23.62 -7.39
CA GLY A 78 2.18 -22.24 -7.77
C GLY A 78 0.79 -21.72 -7.37
N GLY A 79 0.07 -22.31 -6.41
CA GLY A 79 -1.22 -21.77 -5.98
C GLY A 79 -1.61 -22.09 -4.54
N ALA A 80 -2.40 -21.20 -3.92
CA ALA A 80 -2.97 -21.41 -2.59
C ALA A 80 -4.24 -22.29 -2.60
N ASP A 81 -4.93 -22.40 -3.75
CA ASP A 81 -6.17 -23.20 -3.89
C ASP A 81 -6.01 -24.71 -3.63
N PRO A 82 -4.94 -25.40 -4.08
CA PRO A 82 -4.72 -26.79 -3.73
C PRO A 82 -4.60 -26.98 -2.21
N VAL A 83 -3.98 -26.01 -1.53
CA VAL A 83 -3.78 -26.00 -0.07
C VAL A 83 -5.10 -25.78 0.68
N TYR A 84 -5.99 -24.93 0.16
CA TYR A 84 -7.33 -24.68 0.71
C TYR A 84 -8.42 -25.65 0.23
N SER A 85 -8.06 -26.63 -0.59
CA SER A 85 -9.03 -27.63 -1.06
C SER A 85 -9.64 -28.40 0.13
N VAL A 86 -10.93 -28.74 0.01
CA VAL A 86 -11.65 -29.54 1.02
C VAL A 86 -10.89 -30.83 1.35
N THR A 87 -10.25 -31.43 0.34
CA THR A 87 -9.44 -32.65 0.47
C THR A 87 -8.24 -32.46 1.41
N VAL A 88 -7.50 -31.35 1.28
CA VAL A 88 -6.32 -31.09 2.11
C VAL A 88 -6.72 -30.70 3.54
N VAL A 89 -7.82 -29.98 3.72
CA VAL A 89 -8.39 -29.69 5.05
C VAL A 89 -8.81 -30.98 5.77
N VAL A 90 -9.51 -31.87 5.07
CA VAL A 90 -9.90 -33.18 5.63
C VAL A 90 -8.65 -34.00 5.98
N LEU A 91 -7.64 -34.00 5.12
CA LEU A 91 -6.38 -34.70 5.39
C LEU A 91 -5.68 -34.14 6.65
N GLN A 92 -5.67 -32.82 6.85
CA GLN A 92 -5.13 -32.21 8.06
C GLN A 92 -5.87 -32.68 9.32
N LEU A 93 -7.21 -32.74 9.27
CA LEU A 93 -8.01 -33.21 10.41
C LEU A 93 -7.72 -34.68 10.74
N VAL A 94 -7.52 -35.53 9.72
CA VAL A 94 -7.11 -36.92 9.91
C VAL A 94 -5.75 -37.01 10.60
N VAL A 95 -4.75 -36.24 10.14
CA VAL A 95 -3.41 -36.20 10.75
C VAL A 95 -3.49 -35.75 12.21
N VAL A 96 -4.25 -34.69 12.51
CA VAL A 96 -4.47 -34.21 13.88
C VAL A 96 -5.14 -35.28 14.74
N GLY A 97 -6.14 -36.00 14.23
CA GLY A 97 -6.78 -37.12 14.95
C GLY A 97 -5.79 -38.22 15.32
N VAL A 98 -4.88 -38.59 14.41
CA VAL A 98 -3.83 -39.58 14.64
C VAL A 98 -2.81 -39.10 15.68
N ILE A 99 -2.44 -37.81 15.65
CA ILE A 99 -1.54 -37.19 16.64
C ILE A 99 -2.18 -37.21 18.04
N ILE A 100 -3.45 -36.82 18.16
CA ILE A 100 -4.19 -36.86 19.43
C ILE A 100 -4.23 -38.28 19.97
N ALA A 101 -4.55 -39.26 19.13
CA ALA A 101 -4.52 -40.67 19.52
C ALA A 101 -3.12 -41.12 20.01
N ALA A 102 -2.04 -40.65 19.37
CA ALA A 102 -0.67 -40.93 19.79
C ALA A 102 -0.34 -40.34 21.18
N LEU A 103 -0.77 -39.10 21.42
CA LEU A 103 -0.57 -38.38 22.69
C LEU A 103 -1.32 -39.01 23.87
N LEU A 104 -2.46 -39.66 23.62
CA LEU A 104 -3.20 -40.38 24.67
C LEU A 104 -2.51 -41.68 25.10
N THR A 105 -1.53 -42.18 24.33
CA THR A 105 -0.79 -43.41 24.69
C THR A 105 0.50 -43.09 25.43
N ALA A 106 0.72 -43.74 26.58
CA ALA A 106 1.93 -43.53 27.39
C ALA A 106 3.24 -43.73 26.61
N ARG A 107 3.24 -44.67 25.64
CA ARG A 107 4.41 -45.02 24.82
C ARG A 107 4.49 -44.27 23.48
N GLY A 108 3.45 -43.51 23.11
CA GLY A 108 3.40 -42.72 21.88
C GLY A 108 3.58 -41.22 22.10
N ARG A 109 3.45 -40.74 23.34
CA ARG A 109 3.50 -39.31 23.71
C ARG A 109 4.67 -38.53 23.13
N MET A 110 5.89 -39.06 23.20
CA MET A 110 7.08 -38.35 22.70
C MET A 110 7.01 -38.12 21.19
N LEU A 111 6.72 -39.17 20.41
CA LEU A 111 6.60 -39.07 18.96
C LEU A 111 5.36 -38.27 18.55
N GLY A 112 4.26 -38.39 19.29
CA GLY A 112 3.07 -37.57 19.10
C GLY A 112 3.33 -36.09 19.34
N ALA A 113 4.16 -35.73 20.32
CA ALA A 113 4.53 -34.33 20.58
C ALA A 113 5.41 -33.75 19.46
N ILE A 114 6.35 -34.54 18.93
CA ILE A 114 7.16 -34.15 17.77
C ILE A 114 6.26 -33.98 16.53
N ALA A 115 5.37 -34.92 16.27
CA ALA A 115 4.40 -34.87 15.19
C ALA A 115 3.47 -33.63 15.31
N LEU A 116 3.02 -33.30 16.52
CA LEU A 116 2.24 -32.10 16.80
C LEU A 116 3.02 -30.83 16.48
N ALA A 117 4.29 -30.74 16.89
CA ALA A 117 5.13 -29.59 16.58
C ALA A 117 5.28 -29.38 15.06
N ILE A 118 5.50 -30.48 14.31
CA ILE A 118 5.57 -30.43 12.83
C ILE A 118 4.24 -29.97 12.25
N ALA A 119 3.11 -30.55 12.68
CA ALA A 119 1.79 -30.20 12.17
C ALA A 119 1.38 -28.75 12.49
N LEU A 120 1.79 -28.22 13.64
CA LEU A 120 1.54 -26.82 14.00
C LEU A 120 2.39 -25.86 13.15
N LEU A 121 3.64 -26.20 12.85
CA LEU A 121 4.50 -25.40 11.98
C LEU A 121 4.06 -25.47 10.50
N PHE A 122 3.62 -26.63 10.05
CA PHE A 122 3.24 -26.91 8.66
C PHE A 122 1.77 -27.33 8.59
N ASN A 123 0.89 -26.33 8.70
CA ASN A 123 -0.54 -26.51 8.52
C ASN A 123 -1.06 -25.68 7.32
N VAL A 124 -2.28 -25.98 6.88
CA VAL A 124 -2.97 -25.30 5.77
C VAL A 124 -3.02 -23.79 5.94
N ALA A 125 -3.23 -23.27 7.16
CA ALA A 125 -3.30 -21.83 7.40
C ALA A 125 -1.92 -21.17 7.25
N THR A 126 -0.86 -21.74 7.85
CA THR A 126 0.49 -21.18 7.77
C THR A 126 1.05 -21.24 6.35
N VAL A 127 0.89 -22.37 5.67
CA VAL A 127 1.34 -22.57 4.28
C VAL A 127 0.51 -21.72 3.31
N GLY A 128 -0.81 -21.65 3.51
CA GLY A 128 -1.69 -20.79 2.71
C GLY A 128 -1.41 -19.30 2.89
N ALA A 129 -1.12 -18.84 4.12
CA ALA A 129 -0.76 -17.44 4.38
C ALA A 129 0.57 -17.05 3.70
N VAL A 130 1.58 -17.91 3.76
CA VAL A 130 2.86 -17.68 3.07
C VAL A 130 2.66 -17.67 1.54
N GLY A 131 1.83 -18.59 1.01
CA GLY A 131 1.49 -18.63 -0.41
C GLY A 131 0.78 -17.36 -0.88
N ALA A 132 -0.20 -16.85 -0.11
CA ALA A 132 -0.90 -15.62 -0.42
C ALA A 132 0.01 -14.39 -0.40
N VAL A 133 0.92 -14.30 0.59
CA VAL A 133 1.91 -13.21 0.67
C VAL A 133 2.89 -13.26 -0.50
N MET A 134 3.37 -14.45 -0.88
CA MET A 134 4.28 -14.61 -2.02
C MET A 134 3.59 -14.30 -3.36
N ALA A 135 2.36 -14.75 -3.57
CA ALA A 135 1.59 -14.44 -4.78
C ALA A 135 1.30 -12.92 -4.89
N SER A 136 0.94 -12.29 -3.76
CA SER A 136 0.76 -10.84 -3.67
C SER A 136 2.06 -10.07 -3.96
N ALA A 137 3.19 -10.51 -3.40
CA ALA A 137 4.48 -9.86 -3.58
C ALA A 137 5.07 -10.02 -4.99
N THR A 138 4.78 -11.13 -5.68
CA THR A 138 5.34 -11.44 -7.00
C THR A 138 4.39 -11.13 -8.17
N GLY A 139 3.11 -10.86 -7.89
CA GLY A 139 2.07 -10.66 -8.93
C GLY A 139 1.78 -11.90 -9.78
N SER A 140 2.45 -13.02 -9.50
CA SER A 140 2.37 -14.26 -10.27
C SER A 140 1.20 -15.10 -9.76
N TYR A 141 0.04 -14.95 -10.40
CA TYR A 141 -1.04 -15.93 -10.40
C TYR A 141 -0.91 -16.91 -11.59
N ASP A 142 0.30 -17.10 -12.10
CA ASP A 142 0.57 -17.95 -13.24
C ASP A 142 0.23 -19.41 -12.92
N GLY A 143 -0.73 -19.96 -13.68
CA GLY A 143 -1.23 -21.32 -13.54
C GLY A 143 -2.70 -21.44 -13.07
N VAL A 144 -3.31 -20.34 -12.59
CA VAL A 144 -4.70 -20.34 -12.07
C VAL A 144 -5.69 -19.61 -12.99
N LYS A 145 -5.19 -18.74 -13.87
CA LYS A 145 -6.02 -17.95 -14.77
C LYS A 145 -6.36 -18.73 -16.05
N SER A 146 -7.64 -18.73 -16.42
CA SER A 146 -8.06 -19.25 -17.72
C SER A 146 -7.48 -18.41 -18.86
N GLU A 147 -7.39 -18.95 -20.07
CA GLU A 147 -6.97 -18.17 -21.24
C GLU A 147 -7.86 -16.95 -21.47
N ALA A 148 -9.17 -17.07 -21.18
CA ALA A 148 -10.11 -15.95 -21.24
C ALA A 148 -9.74 -14.84 -20.25
N GLN A 149 -9.41 -15.18 -19.00
CA GLN A 149 -8.97 -14.19 -18.00
C GLN A 149 -7.66 -13.53 -18.39
N LYS A 150 -6.70 -14.30 -18.91
CA LYS A 150 -5.43 -13.75 -19.40
C LYS A 150 -5.64 -12.81 -20.58
N HIS A 151 -6.58 -13.14 -21.47
CA HIS A 151 -6.96 -12.28 -22.59
C HIS A 151 -7.59 -10.99 -22.06
N GLU A 152 -8.59 -11.05 -21.17
CA GLU A 152 -9.21 -9.88 -20.55
C GLU A 152 -8.19 -8.98 -19.82
N GLU A 153 -7.24 -9.57 -19.08
CA GLU A 153 -6.18 -8.83 -18.41
C GLU A 153 -5.22 -8.11 -19.35
N ALA A 154 -5.08 -8.58 -20.58
CA ALA A 154 -4.26 -7.92 -21.60
C ALA A 154 -5.01 -6.82 -22.38
N TYR A 155 -6.28 -6.55 -22.05
CA TYR A 155 -7.07 -5.50 -22.70
C TYR A 155 -6.37 -4.14 -22.59
N PRO A 156 -6.07 -3.46 -23.73
CA PRO A 156 -5.28 -2.23 -23.73
C PRO A 156 -6.06 -1.00 -23.28
N GLY A 157 -7.39 -1.08 -23.19
CA GLY A 157 -8.27 0.02 -22.76
C GLY A 157 -8.69 -0.09 -21.29
N VAL A 158 -9.64 0.75 -20.88
CA VAL A 158 -10.23 0.71 -19.54
C VAL A 158 -11.70 0.30 -19.67
N LYS A 159 -12.11 -0.73 -18.92
CA LYS A 159 -13.48 -1.21 -18.87
C LYS A 159 -14.49 -0.07 -18.75
N GLY A 160 -15.50 -0.08 -19.62
CA GLY A 160 -16.57 0.93 -19.65
C GLY A 160 -16.16 2.28 -20.26
N THR A 161 -14.95 2.39 -20.82
CA THR A 161 -14.51 3.55 -21.60
C THR A 161 -14.56 3.21 -23.08
N SER A 162 -15.10 4.10 -23.90
CA SER A 162 -15.19 3.86 -25.34
C SER A 162 -13.81 3.94 -26.00
N ASN A 163 -13.45 2.91 -26.76
CA ASN A 163 -12.20 2.91 -27.53
C ASN A 163 -12.18 3.99 -28.61
N SER A 164 -13.34 4.32 -29.20
CA SER A 164 -13.40 5.41 -30.20
C SER A 164 -13.22 6.78 -29.56
N GLU A 165 -13.74 6.97 -28.34
CA GLU A 165 -13.58 8.20 -27.56
C GLU A 165 -12.10 8.41 -27.20
N VAL A 166 -11.45 7.36 -26.70
CA VAL A 166 -10.01 7.34 -26.39
C VAL A 166 -9.13 7.68 -27.60
N LEU A 167 -9.53 7.25 -28.80
CA LEU A 167 -8.79 7.58 -30.02
C LEU A 167 -9.10 8.99 -30.53
N SER A 168 -10.24 9.57 -30.18
CA SER A 168 -10.64 10.92 -30.61
C SER A 168 -10.22 12.06 -29.66
N GLN A 169 -9.95 11.75 -28.40
CA GLN A 169 -9.50 12.73 -27.40
C GLN A 169 -8.05 13.17 -27.64
N SER A 170 -7.67 14.27 -26.99
CA SER A 170 -6.30 14.79 -26.95
C SER A 170 -5.31 13.73 -26.46
N SER A 171 -4.12 13.72 -27.05
CA SER A 171 -3.04 12.83 -26.61
C SER A 171 -2.52 13.23 -25.23
N LEU A 172 -1.77 12.34 -24.57
CA LEU A 172 -1.05 12.67 -23.34
C LEU A 172 -0.17 13.92 -23.54
N GLU A 173 0.53 13.99 -24.66
CA GLU A 173 1.45 15.08 -24.97
C GLU A 173 0.71 16.41 -25.19
N ASP A 174 -0.45 16.39 -25.86
CA ASP A 174 -1.28 17.58 -26.04
C ASP A 174 -1.84 18.08 -24.71
N VAL A 175 -2.30 17.16 -23.84
CA VAL A 175 -2.81 17.48 -22.51
C VAL A 175 -1.72 18.09 -21.63
N GLN A 176 -0.48 17.58 -21.72
CA GLN A 176 0.66 18.16 -21.02
C GLN A 176 0.94 19.60 -21.46
N ALA A 177 0.98 19.85 -22.77
CA ALA A 177 1.20 21.18 -23.31
C ALA A 177 0.07 22.16 -22.92
N ASN A 178 -1.18 21.74 -23.11
CA ASN A 178 -2.35 22.55 -22.77
C ASN A 178 -2.43 22.85 -21.26
N GLY A 179 -2.10 21.86 -20.42
CA GLY A 179 -2.06 22.03 -18.96
C GLY A 179 -0.97 22.98 -18.50
N GLU A 180 0.22 22.93 -19.10
CA GLU A 180 1.31 23.87 -18.82
C GLU A 180 0.91 25.31 -19.18
N GLU A 181 0.32 25.51 -20.36
CA GLU A 181 -0.16 26.82 -20.79
C GLU A 181 -1.26 27.37 -19.87
N LEU A 182 -2.24 26.55 -19.51
CA LEU A 182 -3.31 26.93 -18.57
C LEU A 182 -2.74 27.36 -17.21
N MET A 183 -1.84 26.55 -16.63
CA MET A 183 -1.20 26.89 -15.35
C MET A 183 -0.33 28.14 -15.47
N ALA A 184 0.37 28.35 -16.58
CA ALA A 184 1.16 29.56 -16.79
C ALA A 184 0.28 30.81 -16.85
N GLU A 185 -0.84 30.75 -17.54
CA GLU A 185 -1.78 31.86 -17.68
C GLU A 185 -2.47 32.23 -16.37
N ILE A 186 -2.97 31.23 -15.63
CA ILE A 186 -3.54 31.44 -14.29
C ILE A 186 -2.51 32.13 -13.38
N ARG A 187 -1.28 31.61 -13.33
CA ARG A 187 -0.23 32.18 -12.48
C ARG A 187 0.10 33.60 -12.89
N ALA A 188 0.19 33.90 -14.18
CA ALA A 188 0.46 35.25 -14.67
C ALA A 188 -0.63 36.23 -14.24
N ARG A 189 -1.91 35.89 -14.44
CA ARG A 189 -3.06 36.72 -14.04
C ARG A 189 -3.08 36.98 -12.53
N LEU A 190 -2.88 35.94 -11.73
CA LEU A 190 -2.84 36.06 -10.27
C LEU A 190 -1.61 36.83 -9.78
N THR A 191 -0.47 36.71 -10.46
CA THR A 191 0.72 37.53 -10.19
C THR A 191 0.46 39.00 -10.52
N ASP A 192 -0.16 39.30 -11.66
CA ASP A 192 -0.42 40.68 -12.08
C ASP A 192 -1.44 41.37 -11.17
N GLU A 193 -2.52 40.68 -10.79
CA GLU A 193 -3.60 41.26 -9.98
C GLU A 193 -3.23 41.37 -8.50
N PHE A 194 -2.56 40.34 -7.94
CA PHE A 194 -2.36 40.22 -6.49
C PHE A 194 -0.88 40.28 -6.06
N GLY A 195 0.05 40.30 -7.01
CA GLY A 195 1.49 40.33 -6.72
C GLY A 195 2.05 38.99 -6.23
N TYR A 196 1.35 37.87 -6.46
CA TYR A 196 1.80 36.56 -6.00
C TYR A 196 3.06 36.09 -6.72
N THR A 197 3.93 35.41 -5.97
CA THR A 197 5.07 34.68 -6.51
C THR A 197 4.89 33.19 -6.30
N TRP A 198 5.50 32.38 -7.18
CA TRP A 198 5.19 30.96 -7.26
C TRP A 198 6.40 30.08 -6.98
N LYS A 199 6.15 29.01 -6.22
CA LYS A 199 7.11 27.92 -5.99
C LYS A 199 6.60 26.66 -6.68
N GLN A 200 7.42 26.14 -7.58
CA GLN A 200 7.21 24.81 -8.15
C GLN A 200 7.62 23.74 -7.14
N SER A 201 6.78 22.71 -6.99
CA SER A 201 7.08 21.49 -6.24
C SER A 201 6.71 20.25 -7.06
N GLY A 202 7.39 19.15 -6.75
CA GLY A 202 7.20 17.88 -7.46
C GLY A 202 7.73 17.87 -8.90
N THR A 203 7.51 16.73 -9.56
CA THR A 203 7.78 16.54 -10.99
C THR A 203 6.55 15.92 -11.62
N PRO A 204 6.28 16.17 -12.91
CA PRO A 204 5.20 15.49 -13.60
C PRO A 204 5.36 13.97 -13.51
N THR A 205 4.26 13.27 -13.30
CA THR A 205 4.24 11.81 -13.24
C THR A 205 3.18 11.23 -14.15
N THR A 206 3.47 10.05 -14.68
CA THR A 206 2.53 9.25 -15.45
C THR A 206 2.48 7.86 -14.84
N ARG A 207 1.27 7.31 -14.68
CA ARG A 207 1.07 5.93 -14.23
C ARG A 207 0.09 5.20 -15.15
N PRO A 208 0.32 3.92 -15.48
CA PRO A 208 -0.67 3.13 -16.20
C PRO A 208 -1.99 3.05 -15.42
N GLU A 209 -3.11 3.21 -16.14
CA GLU A 209 -4.44 2.97 -15.60
C GLU A 209 -4.73 1.47 -15.55
N ARG A 210 -5.52 1.04 -14.55
CA ARG A 210 -6.00 -0.35 -14.48
C ARG A 210 -7.09 -0.57 -15.53
N ASN A 211 -7.04 -1.67 -16.26
CA ASN A 211 -8.01 -1.94 -17.32
C ASN A 211 -9.38 -2.42 -16.80
N GLY A 212 -9.52 -2.67 -15.49
CA GLY A 212 -10.75 -3.16 -14.88
C GLY A 212 -11.00 -4.66 -15.00
N TYR A 213 -10.06 -5.40 -15.60
CA TYR A 213 -10.06 -6.86 -15.75
C TYR A 213 -8.92 -7.56 -14.98
N GLY A 214 -8.13 -6.80 -14.22
CA GLY A 214 -7.01 -7.33 -13.42
C GLY A 214 -5.63 -7.00 -14.00
N GLY A 215 -5.55 -6.35 -15.16
CA GLY A 215 -4.31 -5.91 -15.79
C GLY A 215 -4.16 -4.40 -15.88
N GLU A 216 -3.13 -3.98 -16.61
CA GLU A 216 -2.83 -2.58 -16.93
C GLU A 216 -3.28 -2.27 -18.34
N SER A 217 -3.79 -1.05 -18.54
CA SER A 217 -4.12 -0.52 -19.86
C SER A 217 -2.94 0.25 -20.44
N LEU A 218 -2.96 0.52 -21.74
CA LEU A 218 -2.04 1.47 -22.38
C LEU A 218 -2.39 2.92 -22.07
N LEU A 219 -3.58 3.18 -21.53
CA LEU A 219 -4.00 4.50 -21.07
C LEU A 219 -3.33 4.82 -19.75
N GLN A 220 -3.05 6.11 -19.56
CA GLN A 220 -2.28 6.60 -18.44
C GLN A 220 -3.11 7.63 -17.67
N GLN A 221 -2.78 7.75 -16.39
CA GLN A 221 -3.08 8.96 -15.62
C GLN A 221 -1.84 9.82 -15.60
N TYR A 222 -2.02 11.09 -15.94
CA TYR A 222 -1.04 12.14 -15.82
C TYR A 222 -1.34 13.03 -14.62
N THR A 223 -0.29 13.45 -13.92
CA THR A 223 -0.35 14.48 -12.87
C THR A 223 0.83 15.42 -13.10
N SER A 224 0.56 16.72 -13.21
CA SER A 224 1.60 17.73 -13.45
C SER A 224 2.49 17.95 -12.23
N GLU A 225 3.51 18.78 -12.37
CA GLU A 225 4.08 19.47 -11.23
C GLU A 225 3.01 20.34 -10.53
N GLN A 226 3.31 20.72 -9.30
CA GLN A 226 2.46 21.60 -8.52
C GLN A 226 3.07 23.00 -8.46
N TRP A 227 2.22 24.01 -8.50
CA TRP A 227 2.63 25.40 -8.34
C TRP A 227 1.87 26.03 -7.19
N THR A 228 2.59 26.48 -6.16
CA THR A 228 1.99 27.08 -4.97
C THR A 228 2.46 28.51 -4.77
N THR A 229 1.57 29.42 -4.37
CA THR A 229 1.95 30.78 -4.00
C THR A 229 2.89 30.79 -2.79
N VAL A 230 3.92 31.64 -2.80
CA VAL A 230 4.83 31.80 -1.66
C VAL A 230 4.16 32.60 -0.54
N GLU A 231 3.29 33.54 -0.91
CA GLU A 231 2.53 34.34 0.02
C GLU A 231 1.32 33.55 0.56
N PRO A 232 1.02 33.67 1.87
CA PRO A 232 -0.13 33.00 2.47
C PRO A 232 -1.45 33.63 2.01
N VAL A 233 -2.49 32.81 1.86
CA VAL A 233 -3.84 33.24 1.48
C VAL A 233 -4.84 32.78 2.54
N ARG A 234 -5.03 33.61 3.58
CA ARG A 234 -5.90 33.29 4.73
C ARG A 234 -7.30 33.91 4.65
N ASP A 235 -7.38 35.07 4.02
CA ASP A 235 -8.64 35.81 3.91
C ASP A 235 -9.60 35.11 2.94
N ASN A 236 -10.85 34.92 3.36
CA ASN A 236 -11.84 34.21 2.55
C ASN A 236 -12.34 35.06 1.38
N ASP A 237 -12.38 36.39 1.54
CA ASP A 237 -12.74 37.28 0.42
C ASP A 237 -11.66 37.20 -0.67
N ARG A 238 -10.37 37.23 -0.29
CA ARG A 238 -9.26 36.95 -1.22
C ARG A 238 -9.37 35.59 -1.91
N LYS A 239 -9.74 34.52 -1.20
CA LYS A 239 -9.93 33.18 -1.80
C LYS A 239 -11.00 33.20 -2.89
N ARG A 240 -12.10 33.91 -2.69
CA ARG A 240 -13.16 34.08 -3.71
C ARG A 240 -12.72 34.96 -4.87
N GLU A 241 -11.97 36.02 -4.61
CA GLU A 241 -11.37 36.84 -5.68
C GLU A 241 -10.43 36.02 -6.57
N ILE A 242 -9.59 35.17 -5.97
CA ILE A 242 -8.71 34.24 -6.71
C ILE A 242 -9.53 33.28 -7.56
N ALA A 243 -10.55 32.65 -6.98
CA ALA A 243 -11.42 31.75 -7.74
C ALA A 243 -12.08 32.47 -8.93
N SER A 244 -12.53 33.71 -8.75
CA SER A 244 -13.11 34.53 -9.83
C SER A 244 -12.11 34.82 -10.96
N VAL A 245 -10.85 35.13 -10.65
CA VAL A 245 -9.81 35.35 -11.68
C VAL A 245 -9.50 34.06 -12.43
N ILE A 246 -9.49 32.92 -11.74
CA ILE A 246 -9.30 31.62 -12.37
C ILE A 246 -10.49 31.29 -13.29
N ASP A 247 -11.73 31.54 -12.85
CA ASP A 247 -12.93 31.35 -13.66
C ASP A 247 -12.91 32.16 -14.96
N GLU A 248 -12.35 33.37 -14.95
CA GLU A 248 -12.16 34.16 -16.17
C GLU A 248 -11.22 33.46 -17.16
N VAL A 249 -10.08 32.94 -16.69
CA VAL A 249 -9.13 32.20 -17.54
C VAL A 249 -9.76 30.90 -18.07
N LEU A 250 -10.51 30.19 -17.23
CA LEU A 250 -11.20 28.97 -17.62
C LEU A 250 -12.26 29.25 -18.71
N ALA A 251 -13.03 30.33 -18.55
CA ALA A 251 -14.02 30.74 -19.54
C ALA A 251 -13.39 31.14 -20.88
N GLU A 252 -12.22 31.78 -20.87
CA GLU A 252 -11.45 32.10 -22.08
C GLU A 252 -10.93 30.85 -22.82
N ARG A 253 -10.84 29.71 -22.12
CA ARG A 253 -10.42 28.41 -22.66
C ARG A 253 -11.55 27.40 -22.85
N ASP A 254 -12.81 27.86 -22.85
CA ASP A 254 -14.01 27.02 -22.99
C ASP A 254 -14.09 25.88 -21.95
N MET A 255 -13.50 26.08 -20.76
CA MET A 255 -13.59 25.15 -19.64
C MET A 255 -14.76 25.48 -18.72
N TYR A 256 -15.22 24.49 -17.94
CA TYR A 256 -16.24 24.73 -16.92
C TYR A 256 -15.71 25.64 -15.80
N ALA A 257 -16.60 26.41 -15.17
CA ALA A 257 -16.25 27.18 -13.99
C ALA A 257 -15.84 26.27 -12.82
N LEU A 258 -15.05 26.82 -11.90
CA LEU A 258 -14.61 26.15 -10.68
C LEU A 258 -15.80 25.68 -9.85
N TYR A 259 -15.80 24.39 -9.55
CA TYR A 259 -16.76 23.72 -8.70
C TYR A 259 -16.15 23.46 -7.31
N PRO A 260 -16.78 23.93 -6.22
CA PRO A 260 -16.25 23.75 -4.86
C PRO A 260 -16.51 22.34 -4.33
N LEU A 261 -15.45 21.55 -4.15
CA LEU A 261 -15.52 20.17 -3.63
C LEU A 261 -15.74 20.12 -2.11
N ASN A 262 -15.36 21.18 -1.42
CA ASN A 262 -15.42 21.32 0.04
C ASN A 262 -16.77 21.83 0.58
N SER A 263 -17.79 21.95 -0.27
CA SER A 263 -19.12 22.40 0.10
C SER A 263 -20.12 21.23 0.19
N SER A 264 -21.26 21.42 0.84
CA SER A 264 -22.35 20.42 0.84
C SER A 264 -23.00 20.24 -0.54
N GLU A 265 -22.81 21.20 -1.44
CA GLU A 265 -23.27 21.13 -2.83
C GLU A 265 -22.51 20.07 -3.64
N SER A 266 -21.35 19.61 -3.15
CA SER A 266 -20.58 18.48 -3.69
C SER A 266 -21.26 17.12 -3.55
N GLY A 267 -22.38 17.05 -2.83
CA GLY A 267 -23.07 15.80 -2.50
C GLY A 267 -22.40 14.99 -1.39
N ILE A 268 -21.33 15.52 -0.79
CA ILE A 268 -20.65 14.95 0.37
C ILE A 268 -21.41 15.36 1.64
N SER A 269 -21.57 14.43 2.60
CA SER A 269 -22.22 14.76 3.87
C SER A 269 -21.39 15.74 4.70
N ASN A 270 -22.06 16.62 5.45
CA ASN A 270 -21.41 17.60 6.33
C ASN A 270 -20.40 16.97 7.31
N ASP A 271 -20.71 15.77 7.84
CA ASP A 271 -19.79 15.04 8.72
C ASP A 271 -18.50 14.61 8.01
N MET A 272 -18.58 14.27 6.72
CA MET A 272 -17.41 13.92 5.91
C MET A 272 -16.64 15.18 5.51
N VAL A 273 -17.34 16.25 5.11
CA VAL A 273 -16.73 17.56 4.85
C VAL A 273 -15.94 18.03 6.08
N ALA A 274 -16.52 18.02 7.27
CA ALA A 274 -15.84 18.41 8.50
C ALA A 274 -14.61 17.53 8.82
N LYS A 275 -14.64 16.24 8.47
CA LYS A 275 -13.49 15.34 8.65
C LYS A 275 -12.34 15.63 7.68
N LEU A 276 -12.67 16.05 6.45
CA LEU A 276 -11.67 16.30 5.40
C LEU A 276 -11.09 17.72 5.48
N TYR A 277 -11.91 18.70 5.87
CA TYR A 277 -11.58 20.13 5.79
C TYR A 277 -11.61 20.86 7.15
N GLY A 278 -11.86 20.13 8.25
CA GLY A 278 -11.87 20.65 9.63
C GLY A 278 -13.21 21.24 10.10
N SER A 279 -14.04 21.73 9.17
CA SER A 279 -15.39 22.23 9.46
C SER A 279 -16.37 21.90 8.33
N ALA A 280 -17.65 21.80 8.65
CA ALA A 280 -18.73 21.73 7.66
C ALA A 280 -19.08 23.11 7.09
N ASP A 281 -18.70 24.19 7.79
CA ASP A 281 -18.79 25.55 7.28
C ASP A 281 -17.53 25.89 6.50
N VAL A 282 -17.68 26.18 5.20
CA VAL A 282 -16.60 26.56 4.29
C VAL A 282 -15.80 27.74 4.84
N GLU A 283 -16.44 28.68 5.53
CA GLU A 283 -15.76 29.84 6.08
C GLU A 283 -14.76 29.49 7.19
N GLU A 284 -14.93 28.34 7.84
CA GLU A 284 -14.10 27.86 8.95
C GLU A 284 -13.13 26.74 8.55
N GLN A 285 -13.11 26.34 7.28
CA GLN A 285 -12.28 25.24 6.80
C GLN A 285 -10.80 25.62 6.65
N HIS A 286 -9.92 24.66 6.93
CA HIS A 286 -8.47 24.82 6.75
C HIS A 286 -8.01 24.67 5.29
N THR A 287 -8.86 24.13 4.42
CA THR A 287 -8.57 23.96 2.99
C THR A 287 -9.82 24.29 2.20
N TRP A 288 -9.66 25.13 1.17
CA TRP A 288 -10.69 25.29 0.13
C TRP A 288 -10.20 24.56 -1.12
N GLU A 289 -11.04 23.68 -1.65
CA GLU A 289 -10.69 22.82 -2.79
C GLU A 289 -11.71 23.03 -3.89
N TRP A 290 -11.22 23.41 -5.06
CA TRP A 290 -12.00 23.58 -6.27
C TRP A 290 -11.50 22.68 -7.39
N TYR A 291 -12.43 22.36 -8.28
CA TYR A 291 -12.21 21.51 -9.44
C TYR A 291 -12.81 22.14 -10.69
N SER A 292 -12.15 21.99 -11.84
CA SER A 292 -12.71 22.27 -13.15
C SER A 292 -12.22 21.22 -14.16
N ASP A 293 -12.94 21.06 -15.26
CA ASP A 293 -12.54 20.21 -16.37
C ASP A 293 -12.87 20.82 -17.73
N ALA A 294 -12.31 20.19 -18.77
CA ALA A 294 -12.51 20.51 -20.17
C ALA A 294 -13.40 19.47 -20.88
N TYR A 295 -14.32 18.80 -20.16
CA TYR A 295 -15.07 17.67 -20.70
C TYR A 295 -15.68 17.98 -22.08
N PRO A 296 -15.52 17.11 -23.09
CA PRO A 296 -15.04 15.73 -23.01
C PRO A 296 -13.51 15.54 -23.05
N ASP A 297 -12.71 16.61 -23.08
CA ASP A 297 -11.26 16.50 -22.96
C ASP A 297 -10.87 16.00 -21.54
N PRO A 298 -9.86 15.11 -21.41
CA PRO A 298 -9.48 14.51 -20.14
C PRO A 298 -8.76 15.46 -19.16
N LEU A 299 -8.45 16.70 -19.55
CA LEU A 299 -7.78 17.68 -18.67
C LEU A 299 -8.69 18.14 -17.53
N MET A 300 -8.18 18.01 -16.30
CA MET A 300 -8.81 18.50 -15.07
C MET A 300 -7.85 19.42 -14.32
N LEU A 301 -8.36 20.56 -13.86
CA LEU A 301 -7.66 21.51 -12.99
C LEU A 301 -8.15 21.35 -11.55
N TYR A 302 -7.20 21.22 -10.63
CA TYR A 302 -7.42 21.32 -9.19
C TYR A 302 -6.77 22.59 -8.66
N VAL A 303 -7.52 23.29 -7.80
CA VAL A 303 -7.07 24.51 -7.12
C VAL A 303 -7.32 24.31 -5.63
N ASP A 304 -6.27 24.39 -4.83
CA ASP A 304 -6.35 24.22 -3.38
C ASP A 304 -5.84 25.49 -2.69
N ALA A 305 -6.61 26.08 -1.78
CA ALA A 305 -6.14 27.14 -0.89
C ALA A 305 -5.94 26.58 0.53
N PHE A 306 -4.68 26.44 0.95
CA PHE A 306 -4.31 25.94 2.27
C PHE A 306 -4.19 27.08 3.29
N ASP A 307 -4.99 26.97 4.35
CA ASP A 307 -5.04 27.86 5.50
C ASP A 307 -5.10 27.04 6.81
N PRO A 308 -3.99 26.35 7.17
CA PRO A 308 -3.92 25.50 8.36
C PRO A 308 -4.18 26.27 9.67
N SER A 309 -4.16 27.60 9.65
CA SER A 309 -4.50 28.43 10.81
C SER A 309 -5.95 28.26 11.28
N LYS A 310 -6.83 27.73 10.42
CA LYS A 310 -8.23 27.44 10.74
C LYS A 310 -8.46 26.04 11.33
N ASP A 311 -7.42 25.21 11.44
CA ASP A 311 -7.51 23.94 12.16
C ASP A 311 -7.06 24.10 13.63
N PRO A 312 -7.98 24.11 14.61
CA PRO A 312 -7.63 24.25 16.02
C PRO A 312 -6.87 23.04 16.58
N THR A 313 -6.85 21.90 15.89
CA THR A 313 -6.13 20.70 16.33
C THR A 313 -4.65 20.74 15.99
N GLY A 314 -4.26 21.59 15.03
CA GLY A 314 -2.90 21.69 14.50
C GLY A 314 -2.49 20.52 13.60
N ALA A 315 -3.39 19.60 13.27
CA ALA A 315 -3.13 18.47 12.40
C ALA A 315 -2.86 18.92 10.96
N ALA A 316 -3.64 19.86 10.44
CA ALA A 316 -3.44 20.46 9.12
C ALA A 316 -2.08 21.17 9.04
N GLN A 317 -1.71 21.92 10.08
CA GLN A 317 -0.39 22.56 10.16
C GLN A 317 0.73 21.52 10.11
N ALA A 318 0.60 20.43 10.86
CA ALA A 318 1.61 19.36 10.89
C ALA A 318 1.74 18.64 9.53
N ASP A 319 0.63 18.39 8.83
CA ASP A 319 0.64 17.79 7.48
C ASP A 319 1.32 18.71 6.47
N ARG A 320 0.94 20.01 6.45
CA ARG A 320 1.53 21.00 5.55
C ARG A 320 3.02 21.20 5.81
N GLU A 321 3.44 21.25 7.07
CA GLU A 321 4.86 21.34 7.43
C GLU A 321 5.63 20.08 7.00
N ALA A 322 5.05 18.89 7.16
CA ALA A 322 5.69 17.66 6.70
C ALA A 322 5.90 17.67 5.16
N LYS A 323 4.91 18.15 4.40
CA LYS A 323 5.03 18.31 2.94
C LYS A 323 6.06 19.38 2.57
N HIS A 324 6.10 20.50 3.29
CA HIS A 324 7.12 21.54 3.15
C HIS A 324 8.53 20.97 3.32
N GLN A 325 8.76 20.17 4.37
CA GLN A 325 10.06 19.54 4.61
C GLN A 325 10.43 18.51 3.53
N ALA A 326 9.44 17.81 2.97
CA ALA A 326 9.67 16.78 1.95
C ALA A 326 9.93 17.35 0.55
N THR A 327 9.24 18.43 0.17
CA THR A 327 9.19 18.92 -1.22
C THR A 327 9.60 20.37 -1.39
N GLY A 328 9.73 21.12 -0.29
CA GLY A 328 9.97 22.56 -0.28
C GLY A 328 8.76 23.40 -0.68
N GLU A 329 7.56 22.81 -0.77
CA GLU A 329 6.33 23.53 -1.07
C GLU A 329 5.93 24.46 0.10
N PRO A 330 5.40 25.67 -0.17
CA PRO A 330 4.88 26.56 0.87
C PRO A 330 3.83 25.88 1.76
N VAL A 331 3.89 26.14 3.07
CA VAL A 331 2.95 25.56 4.06
C VAL A 331 1.52 26.06 3.83
N GLU A 332 1.39 27.31 3.44
CA GLU A 332 0.13 28.02 3.17
C GLU A 332 0.18 28.61 1.77
N GLY A 333 -0.99 28.88 1.18
CA GLY A 333 -1.08 29.50 -0.16
C GLY A 333 -2.06 28.78 -1.07
N VAL A 334 -2.14 29.24 -2.32
CA VAL A 334 -2.94 28.62 -3.38
C VAL A 334 -2.05 27.72 -4.22
N GLN A 335 -2.42 26.45 -4.34
CA GLN A 335 -1.75 25.43 -5.14
C GLN A 335 -2.59 25.10 -6.37
N LEU A 336 -1.92 24.95 -7.51
CA LEU A 336 -2.49 24.53 -8.79
C LEU A 336 -1.91 23.17 -9.17
N THR A 337 -2.78 22.27 -9.64
CA THR A 337 -2.37 20.96 -10.16
C THR A 337 -3.25 20.57 -11.35
N ILE A 338 -2.65 20.04 -12.40
CA ILE A 338 -3.37 19.39 -13.51
C ILE A 338 -3.35 17.88 -13.32
N ILE A 339 -4.50 17.26 -13.50
CA ILE A 339 -4.66 15.81 -13.57
C ILE A 339 -5.37 15.49 -14.88
N ALA A 340 -4.93 14.44 -15.56
CA ALA A 340 -5.67 13.88 -16.68
C ALA A 340 -5.70 12.37 -16.56
N ARG A 341 -6.83 11.77 -16.92
CA ARG A 341 -7.06 10.32 -16.77
C ARG A 341 -7.39 9.69 -18.10
N LYS A 342 -7.06 8.41 -18.21
CA LYS A 342 -7.34 7.60 -19.41
C LYS A 342 -6.78 8.22 -20.70
N VAL A 343 -5.68 8.98 -20.61
CA VAL A 343 -5.02 9.59 -21.76
C VAL A 343 -4.14 8.57 -22.47
N LEU A 344 -4.14 8.60 -23.80
CA LEU A 344 -3.30 7.76 -24.63
C LEU A 344 -2.11 8.58 -25.13
N SER A 345 -0.89 8.08 -24.92
CA SER A 345 0.29 8.71 -25.52
C SER A 345 0.27 8.49 -27.03
N GLU A 346 0.66 9.51 -27.79
CA GLU A 346 0.70 9.43 -29.24
C GLU A 346 1.64 8.31 -29.73
N LYS A 347 2.70 8.03 -28.97
CA LYS A 347 3.64 6.92 -29.26
C LYS A 347 2.98 5.53 -29.14
N ASP A 348 1.95 5.41 -28.30
CA ASP A 348 1.28 4.15 -27.97
C ASP A 348 -0.02 3.98 -28.80
N ARG A 349 -0.41 5.00 -29.59
CA ARG A 349 -1.65 5.01 -30.39
C ARG A 349 -1.74 3.83 -31.36
N ALA A 350 -0.69 3.61 -32.16
CA ALA A 350 -0.68 2.52 -33.13
C ALA A 350 -0.74 1.13 -32.46
N GLU A 351 -0.14 0.99 -31.28
CA GLU A 351 -0.21 -0.26 -30.50
C GLU A 351 -1.60 -0.47 -29.93
N PHE A 352 -2.23 0.59 -29.42
CA PHE A 352 -3.61 0.57 -28.95
C PHE A 352 -4.57 0.13 -30.03
N GLU A 353 -4.55 0.79 -31.21
CA GLU A 353 -5.40 0.46 -32.36
C GLU A 353 -5.24 -0.99 -32.83
N LYS A 354 -3.99 -1.47 -32.86
CA LYS A 354 -3.71 -2.87 -33.20
C LYS A 354 -4.32 -3.82 -32.18
N ARG A 355 -4.10 -3.57 -30.89
CA ARG A 355 -4.55 -4.47 -29.81
C ARG A 355 -6.06 -4.49 -29.67
N ILE A 356 -6.76 -3.34 -29.75
CA ILE A 356 -8.24 -3.32 -29.64
C ILE A 356 -8.93 -4.14 -30.74
N GLY A 357 -8.28 -4.36 -31.89
CA GLY A 357 -8.79 -5.26 -32.93
C GLY A 357 -8.95 -6.72 -32.48
N GLU A 358 -8.24 -7.14 -31.43
CA GLU A 358 -8.34 -8.47 -30.82
C GLU A 358 -9.48 -8.55 -29.79
N TYR A 359 -10.14 -7.44 -29.46
CA TYR A 359 -11.16 -7.33 -28.40
C TYR A 359 -12.51 -6.82 -28.92
N PRO A 360 -13.17 -7.53 -29.86
CA PRO A 360 -14.49 -7.11 -30.34
C PRO A 360 -15.54 -7.18 -29.21
N GLY A 361 -16.18 -6.05 -28.92
CA GLY A 361 -17.27 -5.94 -27.94
C GLY A 361 -16.86 -5.60 -26.51
N PHE A 362 -15.59 -5.22 -26.30
CA PHE A 362 -15.08 -4.67 -25.03
C PHE A 362 -15.20 -3.15 -24.95
#